data_AF-A0A1H9GYN4-F1
#
_entry.id   AF-A0A1H9GYN4-F1
#
_cell.length_a   1.000
_cell.length_b   1.000
_cell.length_c   1.000
_cell.angle_alpha   90.00
_cell.angle_beta   90.00
_cell.angle_gamma   90.00
#
_symmetry.space_group_name_H-M   'P 1'
#
loop_
_entity.id
_entity.type
_entity.pdbx_description
1 polymer ?
#
loop_
_entity_poly.entity_id
_entity_poly.type
_entity_poly.pdbx_seq_one_letter_code
_entity_poly.pdbx_strand_id
1 'polypeptide(L)'
;MTFRRASTVAGITREQVTEFTKIIESAQKPVLIHCGSGNRASAMWASYRITQGVEPEAAIKEARKMGLRPPLEEKLREIMLN
;
A
#
# COMPACT_ATOMS: atom_id res chain seq x y z
N MET A 1 -11.22 -14.42 11.37
CA MET A 1 -10.12 -13.69 10.72
C MET A 1 -10.13 -14.02 9.23
N THR A 2 -10.75 -13.19 8.41
CA THR A 2 -10.82 -13.39 6.95
C THR A 2 -9.51 -12.90 6.33
N PHE A 3 -8.67 -13.84 5.92
CA PHE A 3 -7.39 -13.55 5.31
C PHE A 3 -7.58 -13.36 3.80
N ARG A 4 -7.84 -12.12 3.36
CA ARG A 4 -7.96 -11.80 1.93
C ARG A 4 -6.56 -11.58 1.36
N ARG A 5 -6.09 -12.52 0.56
CA ARG A 5 -4.78 -12.47 -0.12
C ARG A 5 -4.82 -11.39 -1.21
N ALA A 6 -4.37 -10.17 -0.88
CA ALA A 6 -4.00 -9.17 -1.87
C ALA A 6 -2.67 -9.58 -2.53
N SER A 7 -2.68 -10.63 -3.35
CA SER A 7 -1.49 -11.11 -4.06
C SER A 7 -1.14 -10.16 -5.20
N THR A 8 -0.36 -9.13 -4.92
CA THR A 8 0.36 -8.36 -5.93
C THR A 8 1.56 -9.17 -6.41
N VAL A 9 1.34 -10.08 -7.36
CA VAL A 9 2.44 -10.81 -8.04
C VAL A 9 3.05 -9.96 -9.16
N ALA A 10 2.30 -8.98 -9.69
CA ALA A 10 2.71 -8.13 -10.81
C ALA A 10 3.05 -6.66 -10.44
N GLY A 11 2.72 -6.20 -9.23
CA GLY A 11 2.85 -4.79 -8.84
C GLY A 11 1.58 -4.27 -8.16
N ILE A 12 1.55 -2.99 -7.83
CA ILE A 12 0.42 -2.29 -7.21
C ILE A 12 -0.34 -1.58 -8.32
N THR A 13 -1.59 -1.94 -8.63
CA THR A 13 -2.40 -1.18 -9.60
C THR A 13 -3.38 -0.24 -8.92
N ARG A 14 -3.85 0.80 -9.62
CA ARG A 14 -4.83 1.76 -9.06
C ARG A 14 -6.14 1.08 -8.67
N GLU A 15 -6.55 0.04 -9.40
CA GLU A 15 -7.74 -0.77 -9.09
C GLU A 15 -7.55 -1.54 -7.78
N GLN A 16 -6.36 -2.11 -7.57
CA GLN A 16 -6.04 -2.81 -6.32
C GLN A 16 -5.98 -1.86 -5.13
N VAL A 17 -5.45 -0.64 -5.31
CA VAL A 17 -5.46 0.40 -4.27
C VAL A 17 -6.90 0.79 -3.93
N THR A 18 -7.78 0.88 -4.94
CA THR A 18 -9.21 1.18 -4.74
C THR A 18 -9.92 0.06 -3.97
N GLU A 19 -9.68 -1.20 -4.34
CA GLU A 19 -10.25 -2.35 -3.61
C GLU A 19 -9.71 -2.41 -2.17
N PHE A 20 -8.41 -2.20 -2.01
CA PHE A 20 -7.76 -2.14 -0.70
C PHE A 20 -8.35 -1.03 0.19
N THR A 21 -8.59 0.16 -0.37
CA THR A 21 -9.22 1.30 0.32
C THR A 21 -10.58 0.89 0.88
N LYS A 22 -11.43 0.27 0.05
CA LYS A 22 -12.75 -0.23 0.49
C LYS A 22 -12.65 -1.25 1.63
N ILE A 23 -11.67 -2.15 1.56
CA ILE A 23 -11.45 -3.16 2.59
C ILE A 23 -10.99 -2.52 3.90
N ILE A 24 -10.01 -1.62 3.85
CA ILE A 24 -9.46 -0.96 5.05
C ILE A 24 -10.51 -0.07 5.73
N GLU A 25 -11.30 0.67 4.96
CA GLU A 25 -12.33 1.57 5.50
C GLU A 25 -13.51 0.81 6.12
N SER A 26 -13.84 -0.37 5.60
CA SER A 26 -14.92 -1.23 6.13
C SER A 26 -14.47 -2.17 7.24
N ALA A 27 -13.17 -2.35 7.46
CA ALA A 27 -12.65 -3.28 8.45
C ALA A 27 -12.76 -2.74 9.88
N GLN A 28 -13.14 -3.62 10.82
CA GLN A 28 -13.07 -3.31 12.25
C GLN A 28 -11.61 -3.23 12.70
N LYS A 29 -11.29 -2.17 13.45
CA LYS A 29 -9.92 -1.87 13.89
C LYS A 29 -9.60 -2.62 15.20
N PRO A 30 -8.33 -3.01 15.43
CA PRO A 30 -7.13 -2.74 14.62
C PRO A 30 -6.95 -3.72 13.43
N VAL A 31 -6.39 -3.22 12.33
CA VAL A 31 -6.10 -4.01 11.12
C VAL A 31 -4.60 -4.25 10.97
N LEU A 32 -4.20 -5.50 10.76
CA LEU A 32 -2.83 -5.88 10.40
C LEU A 32 -2.73 -6.13 8.90
N ILE A 33 -1.84 -5.40 8.23
CA ILE A 33 -1.48 -5.62 6.82
C ILE A 33 -0.08 -6.19 6.80
N HIS A 34 0.13 -7.29 6.08
CA HIS A 34 1.47 -7.88 5.97
C HIS A 34 1.72 -8.47 4.58
N CYS A 35 3.00 -8.77 4.32
CA CYS A 35 3.41 -9.63 3.23
C CYS A 35 4.63 -10.45 3.67
N GLY A 36 5.24 -11.23 2.78
CA GLY A 36 6.43 -12.03 3.12
C GLY A 36 7.59 -11.23 3.73
N SER A 37 7.85 -10.01 3.26
CA SER A 37 8.97 -9.17 3.73
C SER A 37 8.56 -7.77 4.22
N GLY A 38 7.26 -7.54 4.45
CA GLY A 38 6.72 -6.20 4.71
C GLY A 38 6.65 -5.25 3.49
N ASN A 39 7.53 -5.40 2.49
CA ASN A 39 7.68 -4.43 1.38
C ASN A 39 6.36 -4.09 0.64
N ARG A 40 5.56 -5.11 0.27
CA ARG A 40 4.26 -4.90 -0.41
C ARG A 40 3.21 -4.28 0.49
N ALA A 41 3.21 -4.62 1.77
CA ALA A 41 2.28 -4.04 2.74
C ALA A 41 2.58 -2.54 2.93
N SER A 42 3.85 -2.16 3.06
CA SER A 42 4.27 -0.77 3.16
C SER A 42 3.93 0.04 1.91
N ALA A 43 4.14 -0.56 0.74
CA ALA A 43 3.82 0.10 -0.53
C ALA A 43 2.31 0.32 -0.70
N MET A 44 1.49 -0.70 -0.46
CA MET A 44 0.03 -0.57 -0.51
C MET A 44 -0.48 0.46 0.50
N TRP A 45 0.12 0.50 1.70
CA TRP A 45 -0.19 1.51 2.69
C TRP A 45 0.11 2.94 2.21
N ALA A 46 1.30 3.18 1.62
CA ALA A 46 1.62 4.49 1.04
C ALA A 46 0.63 4.87 -0.08
N SER A 47 0.32 3.95 -1.00
CA SER A 47 -0.65 4.21 -2.06
C SER A 47 -2.03 4.60 -1.51
N TYR A 48 -2.50 3.91 -0.47
CA TYR A 48 -3.73 4.28 0.23
C TYR A 48 -3.65 5.68 0.84
N ARG A 49 -2.56 6.02 1.53
CA ARG A 49 -2.37 7.35 2.14
C ARG A 49 -2.42 8.45 1.08
N ILE A 50 -1.81 8.24 -0.09
CA ILE A 50 -1.87 9.16 -1.22
C ILE A 50 -3.31 9.35 -1.70
N THR A 51 -4.08 8.27 -1.84
CA THR A 51 -5.51 8.39 -2.21
C THR A 51 -6.37 9.10 -1.17
N GLN A 52 -5.95 9.11 0.08
CA GLN A 52 -6.60 9.87 1.17
C GLN A 52 -6.16 11.35 1.21
N GLY A 53 -5.36 11.80 0.24
CA GLY A 53 -4.91 13.19 0.13
C GLY A 53 -3.65 13.52 0.95
N VAL A 54 -2.94 12.52 1.49
CA VAL A 54 -1.63 12.74 2.10
C VAL A 54 -0.62 13.07 1.01
N GLU A 55 0.27 14.03 1.28
CA GLU A 55 1.35 14.40 0.37
C GLU A 55 2.19 13.15 0.01
N PRO A 56 2.44 12.89 -1.29
CA PRO A 56 3.09 11.66 -1.73
C PRO A 56 4.45 11.35 -1.11
N GLU A 57 5.35 12.33 -1.00
CA GLU A 57 6.67 12.09 -0.41
C GLU A 57 6.59 11.83 1.09
N ALA A 58 5.65 12.43 1.81
CA ALA A 58 5.35 12.12 3.20
C ALA A 58 4.85 10.67 3.35
N ALA A 59 3.92 10.24 2.51
CA ALA A 59 3.41 8.86 2.51
C ALA A 59 4.52 7.84 2.20
N ILE A 60 5.39 8.14 1.23
CA ILE A 60 6.54 7.28 0.89
C ILE A 60 7.55 7.24 2.04
N LYS A 61 7.83 8.37 2.68
CA LYS A 61 8.73 8.45 3.84
C LYS A 61 8.22 7.61 5.02
N GLU A 62 6.92 7.64 5.28
CA GLU A 62 6.28 6.76 6.27
C GLU A 62 6.48 5.28 5.88
N ALA A 63 6.17 4.92 4.64
CA ALA A 63 6.30 3.53 4.17
C ALA A 63 7.74 3.01 4.19
N ARG A 64 8.76 3.85 3.94
CA ARG A 64 10.18 3.47 4.08
C ARG A 64 10.53 3.02 5.49
N LYS A 65 9.96 3.67 6.51
CA LYS A 65 10.13 3.26 7.92
C LYS A 65 9.43 1.93 8.21
N MET A 66 8.35 1.62 7.50
CA MET A 66 7.58 0.38 7.63
C MET A 66 8.16 -0.81 6.85
N GLY A 67 9.20 -0.60 6.03
CA GLY A 67 9.85 -1.67 5.25
C GLY A 67 9.74 -1.53 3.73
N LEU A 68 9.27 -0.39 3.21
CA LEU A 68 9.33 -0.12 1.77
C LEU A 68 10.80 -0.05 1.30
N ARG A 69 11.09 -0.80 0.23
CA ARG A 69 12.41 -0.92 -0.39
C ARG A 69 12.28 -0.96 -1.92
N PRO A 70 13.30 -0.50 -2.67
CA PRO A 70 13.39 -0.74 -4.12
C PRO A 70 13.28 -2.23 -4.47
N PRO A 71 12.75 -2.61 -5.65
CA PRO A 71 12.25 -1.73 -6.73
C PRO A 71 10.78 -1.31 -6.56
N LEU A 72 10.11 -1.69 -5.47
CA LEU A 72 8.68 -1.48 -5.33
C LEU A 72 8.32 -0.01 -5.07
N GLU A 73 9.23 0.73 -4.44
CA GLU A 73 9.11 2.18 -4.27
C GLU A 73 9.10 2.93 -5.61
N GLU A 74 9.94 2.52 -6.56
CA GLU A 74 10.01 3.12 -7.90
C GLU A 74 8.69 2.90 -8.65
N LYS A 75 8.19 1.66 -8.65
CA LYS A 75 6.87 1.34 -9.23
C LYS A 75 5.73 2.11 -8.57
N LEU A 76 5.77 2.28 -7.25
CA LEU A 76 4.76 3.07 -6.55
C LEU A 76 4.77 4.51 -7.02
N ARG A 77 5.95 5.12 -7.18
CA ARG A 77 6.08 6.47 -7.73
C ARG A 77 5.53 6.55 -9.16
N GLU A 78 5.93 5.63 -10.03
CA GLU A 78 5.44 5.57 -11.42
C GLU A 78 3.92 5.47 -11.51
N ILE A 79 3.26 4.78 -10.58
CA ILE A 79 1.82 4.52 -10.65
C ILE A 79 1.00 5.60 -9.94
N MET A 80 1.53 6.21 -8.89
CA MET A 80 0.80 7.17 -8.05
C MET A 80 1.09 8.64 -8.38
N LEU A 81 2.27 8.94 -8.93
CA LEU A 81 2.73 10.31 -9.22
C LEU A 81 2.67 10.67 -10.72
N ASN A 82 2.42 9.69 -11.58
CA ASN A 82 2.17 9.86 -13.01
C ASN A 82 0.68 9.68 -13.31
#